data_AF-A0A670ZKI4-F1
#
_entry.id   AF-A0A670ZKI4-F1
#
_cell.length_a   1.000
_cell.length_b   1.000
_cell.length_c   1.000
_cell.angle_alpha   90.00
_cell.angle_beta   90.00
_cell.angle_gamma   90.00
#
_symmetry.space_group_name_H-M   'P 1'
#
loop_
_entity.id
_entity.type
_entity.pdbx_description
1 polymer ?
#
loop_
_entity_poly.entity_id
_entity_poly.type
_entity_poly.pdbx_seq_one_letter_code
_entity_poly.pdbx_strand_id
1 'polypeptide(L)'
;MLLKALGIIGSLSDADRKNIYEQKVNIMKVIKELWQDFLQCYSSWPLVCWSVWWALSTCGYFQVINYTQGMWEIVLPSQTSEIYNGAVEAVSTLLGAVAVFAVGHIKISFLTWGEIVLAMFSLFIAAAVYIMDTIHNIWVCYASYMAFRIVYMLLITIATFQIATNLSVERYALVFGVNTFIALALQTVLTLIVVDAKGLGLDIITQVRYINFDWVGRDVPFLSDPLSSGITFLKTYVRFSLP
;
A
#
# COMPACT_ATOMS: atom_id res chain seq x y z
N MET A 1 25.99 -33.75 2.50
CA MET A 1 27.19 -34.59 2.29
C MET A 1 28.37 -33.82 1.68
N LEU A 2 28.19 -32.90 0.72
CA LEU A 2 29.29 -32.10 0.15
C LEU A 2 30.08 -31.23 1.17
N LEU A 3 29.42 -30.67 2.19
CA LEU A 3 30.08 -29.82 3.20
C LEU A 3 31.03 -30.58 4.15
N LYS A 4 30.84 -31.90 4.31
CA LYS A 4 31.77 -32.74 5.09
C LYS A 4 33.03 -33.12 4.28
N ALA A 5 32.93 -33.15 2.94
CA ALA A 5 34.04 -33.52 2.06
C ALA A 5 35.05 -32.38 1.83
N LEU A 6 34.67 -31.12 2.07
CA LEU A 6 35.53 -29.95 1.88
C LEU A 6 36.40 -29.59 3.10
N GLY A 7 36.40 -30.39 4.17
CA GLY A 7 37.24 -30.14 5.37
C GLY A 7 36.83 -28.94 6.24
N ILE A 8 35.84 -28.15 5.82
CA ILE A 8 35.41 -26.90 6.47
C ILE A 8 34.83 -27.14 7.89
N ILE A 9 34.34 -28.35 8.19
CA ILE A 9 33.75 -28.68 9.50
C ILE A 9 34.78 -29.29 10.47
N GLY A 10 35.98 -29.64 10.01
CA GLY A 10 37.02 -30.30 10.82
C GLY A 10 37.86 -29.38 11.72
N SER A 11 37.76 -28.05 11.58
CA SER A 11 38.66 -27.09 12.25
C SER A 11 37.99 -26.01 13.09
N LEU A 12 36.69 -26.14 13.39
CA LEU A 12 36.03 -25.19 14.30
C LEU A 12 36.50 -25.44 15.74
N SER A 13 37.15 -24.46 16.34
CA SER A 13 37.57 -24.52 17.75
C SER A 13 36.34 -24.62 18.65
N ASP A 14 36.50 -25.12 19.88
CA ASP A 14 35.39 -25.17 20.85
C ASP A 14 34.82 -23.78 21.15
N ALA A 15 35.64 -22.73 21.03
CA ALA A 15 35.21 -21.33 21.13
C ALA A 15 34.32 -20.93 19.95
N ASP A 16 34.66 -21.33 18.72
CA ASP A 16 33.84 -21.06 17.53
C ASP A 16 32.50 -21.79 17.60
N ARG A 17 32.50 -23.04 18.08
CA ARG A 17 31.25 -23.78 18.32
C ARG A 17 30.38 -23.06 19.34
N LYS A 18 30.95 -22.67 20.49
CA LYS A 18 30.21 -21.97 21.56
C LYS A 18 29.61 -20.65 21.06
N ASN A 19 30.38 -19.85 20.32
CA ASN A 19 29.91 -18.60 19.72
C ASN A 19 28.76 -18.84 18.73
N ILE A 20 28.85 -19.86 17.86
CA ILE A 20 27.76 -20.23 16.94
C ILE A 20 26.51 -20.66 17.71
N TYR A 21 26.65 -21.43 18.79
CA TYR A 21 25.52 -21.86 19.60
C TYR A 21 24.87 -20.67 20.34
N GLU A 22 25.65 -19.79 20.96
CA GLU A 22 25.16 -18.59 21.62
C GLU A 22 24.47 -17.64 20.62
N GLN A 23 25.05 -17.45 19.44
CA GLN A 23 24.45 -16.66 18.37
C GLN A 23 23.13 -17.29 17.87
N LYS A 24 23.08 -18.62 17.66
CA LYS A 24 21.85 -19.32 17.28
C LYS A 24 20.77 -19.20 18.34
N VAL A 25 21.11 -19.38 19.61
CA VAL A 25 20.16 -19.23 20.73
C VAL A 25 19.65 -17.79 20.81
N ASN A 26 20.52 -16.80 20.59
CA ASN A 26 20.13 -15.39 20.55
C ASN A 26 19.18 -15.09 19.38
N ILE A 27 19.49 -15.57 18.16
CA ILE A 27 18.61 -15.41 16.99
C ILE A 27 17.24 -16.07 17.22
N MET A 28 17.21 -17.30 17.75
CA MET A 28 15.94 -17.98 18.04
C MET A 28 15.11 -17.21 19.07
N LYS A 29 15.76 -16.63 20.09
CA LYS A 29 15.10 -15.80 21.08
C LYS A 29 14.50 -14.55 20.44
N VAL A 30 15.27 -13.84 19.62
CA VAL A 30 14.79 -12.65 18.88
C VAL A 30 13.62 -12.99 17.95
N ILE A 31 13.69 -14.08 17.19
CA ILE A 31 12.58 -14.52 16.32
C ILE A 31 11.33 -14.83 17.14
N LYS A 32 11.50 -15.48 18.30
CA LYS A 32 10.38 -15.80 19.19
C LYS A 32 9.74 -14.53 19.76
N GLU A 33 10.54 -13.57 20.20
CA GLU A 33 10.06 -12.28 20.71
C GLU A 33 9.33 -11.49 19.61
N LEU A 34 9.91 -11.42 18.40
CA LEU A 34 9.25 -10.80 17.23
C LEU A 34 7.93 -11.48 16.89
N TRP A 35 7.86 -12.81 16.97
CA TRP A 35 6.61 -13.54 16.71
C TRP A 35 5.55 -13.29 17.77
N GLN A 36 5.95 -13.18 19.05
CA GLN A 36 5.05 -12.83 20.13
C GLN A 36 4.53 -11.40 19.98
N ASP A 37 5.41 -10.45 19.68
CA ASP A 37 5.03 -9.06 19.40
C ASP A 37 4.12 -8.96 18.18
N PHE A 38 4.38 -9.73 17.12
CA PHE A 38 3.52 -9.83 15.95
C PHE A 38 2.10 -10.28 16.32
N LEU A 39 1.98 -11.42 17.01
CA LEU A 39 0.69 -11.94 17.45
C LEU A 39 -0.04 -10.95 18.36
N GLN A 40 0.68 -10.31 19.28
CA GLN A 40 0.10 -9.33 20.19
C GLN A 40 -0.43 -8.09 19.46
N CYS A 41 0.33 -7.55 18.49
CA CYS A 41 -0.10 -6.40 17.71
C CYS A 41 -1.37 -6.73 16.91
N TYR A 42 -1.35 -7.80 16.12
CA TYR A 42 -2.47 -8.18 15.25
C TYR A 42 -3.63 -8.89 15.99
N SER A 43 -3.56 -9.02 17.31
CA SER A 43 -4.72 -9.42 18.13
C SER A 43 -5.74 -8.28 18.31
N SER A 44 -5.31 -7.03 18.13
CA SER A 44 -6.18 -5.86 18.21
C SER A 44 -6.95 -5.67 16.90
N TRP A 45 -8.28 -5.83 16.96
CA TRP A 45 -9.13 -5.67 15.78
C TRP A 45 -8.93 -4.31 15.09
N PRO A 46 -8.99 -3.16 15.79
CA PRO A 46 -8.73 -1.86 15.16
C PRO A 46 -7.37 -1.79 14.46
N LEU A 47 -6.31 -2.35 15.06
CA LEU A 47 -4.97 -2.32 14.46
C LEU A 47 -4.92 -3.12 13.15
N VAL A 48 -5.57 -4.28 13.12
CA VAL A 48 -5.70 -5.09 11.89
C VAL A 48 -6.41 -4.28 10.79
N CYS A 49 -7.50 -3.58 11.12
CA CYS A 49 -8.26 -2.77 10.17
C CYS A 49 -7.39 -1.68 9.53
N TRP A 50 -6.69 -0.92 10.38
CA TRP A 50 -5.79 0.14 9.94
C TRP A 50 -4.64 -0.40 9.09
N SER A 51 -4.05 -1.53 9.51
CA SER A 51 -2.98 -2.19 8.77
C SER A 51 -3.42 -2.71 7.40
N VAL A 52 -4.61 -3.31 7.31
CA VAL A 52 -5.19 -3.78 6.04
C VAL A 52 -5.48 -2.61 5.12
N TRP A 53 -6.13 -1.55 5.62
CA TRP A 53 -6.40 -0.35 4.84
C TRP A 53 -5.10 0.31 4.34
N TRP A 54 -4.07 0.39 5.19
CA TRP A 54 -2.76 0.94 4.84
C TRP A 54 -2.11 0.12 3.71
N ALA A 55 -2.13 -1.21 3.82
CA ALA A 55 -1.50 -2.08 2.82
C ALA A 55 -2.23 -2.04 1.48
N LEU A 56 -3.57 -2.08 1.49
CA LEU A 56 -4.40 -1.97 0.29
C LEU A 56 -4.24 -0.61 -0.40
N SER A 57 -4.27 0.49 0.36
CA SER A 57 -4.10 1.83 -0.18
C SER A 57 -2.72 2.04 -0.78
N THR A 58 -1.67 1.54 -0.11
CA THR A 58 -0.30 1.59 -0.62
C THR A 58 -0.13 0.77 -1.89
N CYS A 59 -0.73 -0.41 -1.95
CA CYS A 59 -0.77 -1.23 -3.16
C CYS A 59 -1.47 -0.49 -4.32
N GLY A 60 -2.66 0.08 -4.08
CA GLY A 60 -3.39 0.86 -5.08
C GLY A 60 -2.59 2.07 -5.56
N TYR A 61 -1.91 2.77 -4.66
CA TYR A 61 -0.99 3.85 -5.00
C TYR A 61 0.13 3.40 -5.92
N PHE A 62 0.77 2.27 -5.63
CA PHE A 62 1.80 1.70 -6.49
C PHE A 62 1.27 1.34 -7.89
N GLN A 63 0.05 0.83 -8.01
CA GLN A 63 -0.54 0.57 -9.32
C GLN A 63 -0.72 1.86 -10.12
N VAL A 64 -1.29 2.90 -9.51
CA VAL A 64 -1.49 4.18 -10.19
C VAL A 64 -0.16 4.75 -10.68
N ILE A 65 0.87 4.85 -9.83
CA ILE A 65 2.16 5.43 -10.26
C ILE A 65 2.84 4.61 -11.36
N ASN A 66 2.75 3.27 -11.32
CA ASN A 66 3.40 2.40 -12.29
C ASN A 66 2.79 2.54 -13.69
N TYR A 67 1.47 2.74 -13.79
CA TYR A 67 0.78 2.83 -15.07
C TYR A 67 0.59 4.28 -15.58
N THR A 68 0.70 5.28 -14.70
CA THR A 68 0.45 6.69 -15.06
C THR A 68 1.35 7.18 -16.18
N GLN A 69 2.65 6.84 -16.16
CA GLN A 69 3.60 7.25 -17.21
C GLN A 69 3.22 6.69 -18.59
N GLY A 70 2.83 5.41 -18.65
CA GLY A 70 2.38 4.78 -19.89
C GLY A 70 1.06 5.37 -20.40
N MET A 71 0.13 5.69 -19.50
CA MET A 71 -1.12 6.35 -19.85
C MET A 71 -0.88 7.77 -20.39
N TRP A 72 0.01 8.55 -19.77
CA TRP A 72 0.37 9.88 -20.26
C TRP A 72 1.01 9.85 -21.65
N GLU A 73 1.83 8.84 -21.95
CA GLU A 73 2.42 8.65 -23.29
C GLU A 73 1.34 8.39 -24.37
N ILE A 74 0.26 7.69 -24.02
CA ILE A 74 -0.89 7.48 -24.92
C ILE A 74 -1.67 8.78 -25.13
N VAL A 75 -1.85 9.58 -24.08
CA VAL A 75 -2.59 10.86 -24.14
C VAL A 75 -1.79 11.95 -24.86
N LEU A 76 -0.48 12.04 -24.62
CA LEU A 76 0.43 12.99 -25.25
C LEU A 76 1.79 12.32 -25.52
N PRO A 77 2.07 11.89 -26.76
CA PRO A 77 3.32 11.22 -27.10
C PRO A 77 4.55 12.12 -26.91
N SER A 78 5.54 11.62 -26.16
CA SER A 78 6.75 12.37 -25.80
C SER A 78 7.69 12.64 -26.99
N GLN A 79 7.57 11.84 -28.05
CA GLN A 79 8.41 11.96 -29.25
C GLN A 79 8.07 13.20 -30.09
N THR A 80 6.86 13.72 -29.96
CA THR A 80 6.31 14.78 -30.83
C THR A 80 5.81 15.98 -30.06
N SER A 81 5.94 15.99 -28.73
CA SER A 81 5.36 17.01 -27.88
C SER A 81 6.22 17.27 -26.65
N GLU A 82 6.17 18.50 -26.15
CA GLU A 82 6.80 18.84 -24.87
C GLU A 82 5.99 18.22 -23.73
N ILE A 83 6.66 17.42 -22.90
CA ILE A 83 6.05 16.73 -21.75
C ILE A 83 6.57 17.32 -20.43
N TYR A 84 5.71 17.29 -19.41
CA TYR A 84 6.02 17.84 -18.09
C TYR A 84 5.91 16.79 -16.96
N ASN A 85 5.91 15.50 -17.29
CA ASN A 85 5.70 14.38 -16.35
C ASN A 85 6.56 14.50 -15.08
N GLY A 86 7.87 14.69 -15.25
CA GLY A 86 8.81 14.80 -14.12
C GLY A 86 8.58 16.06 -13.27
N ALA A 87 8.17 17.18 -13.88
CA ALA A 87 7.83 18.39 -13.15
C ALA A 87 6.56 18.19 -12.32
N VAL A 88 5.55 17.54 -12.89
CA VAL A 88 4.29 17.20 -12.20
C VAL A 88 4.56 16.27 -11.01
N GLU A 89 5.44 15.28 -11.16
CA GLU A 89 5.89 14.42 -10.07
C GLU A 89 6.65 15.19 -8.98
N ALA A 90 7.56 16.10 -9.36
CA ALA A 90 8.28 16.91 -8.38
C ALA A 90 7.32 17.82 -7.58
N VAL A 91 6.45 18.54 -8.27
CA VAL A 91 5.49 19.46 -7.65
C VAL A 91 4.49 18.71 -6.77
N SER A 92 3.94 17.58 -7.23
CA SER A 92 3.04 16.78 -6.39
C SER A 92 3.73 16.21 -5.14
N THR A 93 5.01 15.84 -5.22
CA THR A 93 5.79 15.42 -4.04
C THR A 93 5.91 16.56 -3.04
N LEU A 94 6.32 17.74 -3.53
CA LEU A 94 6.51 18.93 -2.71
C LEU A 94 5.20 19.36 -2.03
N LEU A 95 4.12 19.45 -2.81
CA LEU A 95 2.81 19.83 -2.28
C LEU A 95 2.26 18.80 -1.29
N GLY A 96 2.49 17.51 -1.54
CA GLY A 96 2.14 16.46 -0.59
C GLY A 96 2.90 16.59 0.73
N ALA A 97 4.20 16.87 0.68
CA ALA A 97 5.01 17.13 1.88
C ALA A 97 4.52 18.37 2.64
N VAL A 98 4.22 19.46 1.93
CA VAL A 98 3.65 20.68 2.54
C VAL A 98 2.29 20.39 3.19
N ALA A 99 1.42 19.62 2.53
CA ALA A 99 0.11 19.27 3.07
C ALA A 99 0.24 18.42 4.35
N VAL A 100 1.12 17.42 4.34
CA VAL A 100 1.42 16.59 5.52
C VAL A 100 2.01 17.43 6.65
N PHE A 101 2.92 18.35 6.35
CA PHE A 101 3.45 19.25 7.37
C PHE A 101 2.35 20.14 7.96
N ALA A 102 1.48 20.70 7.11
CA ALA A 102 0.35 21.53 7.54
C ALA A 102 -0.63 20.75 8.42
N VAL A 103 -0.97 19.50 8.07
CA VAL A 103 -1.90 18.68 8.84
C VAL A 103 -1.39 18.40 10.26
N GLY A 104 -0.06 18.30 10.44
CA GLY A 104 0.58 18.14 11.75
C GLY A 104 0.39 19.33 12.69
N HIS A 105 0.05 20.52 12.18
CA HIS A 105 -0.27 21.70 12.98
C HIS A 105 -1.76 21.82 13.33
N ILE A 106 -2.64 21.03 12.70
CA ILE A 106 -4.08 21.10 12.95
C ILE A 106 -4.43 20.20 14.13
N LYS A 107 -5.10 20.76 15.14
CA LYS A 107 -5.60 20.02 16.32
C LYS A 107 -6.91 19.31 16.00
N ILE A 108 -6.88 18.31 15.11
CA ILE A 108 -8.03 17.42 14.86
C ILE A 108 -7.88 16.17 15.72
N SER A 109 -8.94 15.79 16.44
CA SER A 109 -9.01 14.45 17.04
C SER A 109 -9.23 13.42 15.92
N PHE A 110 -8.14 12.94 15.33
CA PHE A 110 -8.19 11.91 14.30
C PHE A 110 -8.80 10.61 14.82
N LEU A 111 -8.75 10.35 16.14
CA LEU A 111 -9.44 9.24 16.80
C LEU A 111 -10.97 9.31 16.64
N THR A 112 -11.54 10.51 16.51
CA THR A 112 -13.00 10.72 16.43
C THR A 112 -13.46 10.96 15.00
N TRP A 113 -12.71 11.74 14.23
CA TRP A 113 -13.11 12.16 12.88
C TRP A 113 -12.34 11.43 11.77
N GLY A 114 -11.35 10.59 12.13
CA GLY A 114 -10.46 9.95 11.18
C GLY A 114 -11.19 9.11 10.14
N GLU A 115 -12.24 8.39 10.54
CA GLU A 115 -13.03 7.54 9.64
C GLU A 115 -13.73 8.34 8.55
N ILE A 116 -14.41 9.42 8.93
CA ILE A 116 -15.13 10.30 8.01
C ILE A 116 -14.14 11.01 7.08
N VAL A 117 -13.03 11.49 7.63
CA VAL A 117 -11.94 12.09 6.86
C VAL A 117 -11.39 11.08 5.84
N LEU A 118 -11.17 9.83 6.24
CA LEU A 118 -10.70 8.76 5.35
C LEU A 118 -11.70 8.46 4.24
N ALA A 119 -12.96 8.25 4.58
CA ALA A 119 -14.00 7.94 3.59
C ALA A 119 -14.11 9.07 2.54
N MET A 120 -14.18 10.33 2.98
CA MET A 120 -14.28 11.47 2.06
C MET A 120 -13.07 11.60 1.14
N PHE A 121 -11.85 11.47 1.69
CA PHE A 121 -10.64 11.59 0.89
C PHE A 121 -10.37 10.36 0.02
N SER A 122 -10.77 9.16 0.44
CA SER A 122 -10.75 7.95 -0.39
C SER A 122 -11.71 8.07 -1.59
N LEU A 123 -12.91 8.61 -1.37
CA LEU A 123 -13.85 8.93 -2.46
C LEU A 123 -13.26 9.95 -3.43
N PHE A 124 -12.60 10.99 -2.90
CA PHE A 124 -11.92 11.98 -3.72
C PHE A 124 -10.79 11.36 -4.56
N ILE A 125 -9.98 10.47 -3.97
CA ILE A 125 -8.93 9.72 -4.68
C ILE A 125 -9.54 8.90 -5.83
N ALA A 126 -10.63 8.16 -5.56
CA ALA A 126 -11.31 7.35 -6.57
C ALA A 126 -11.81 8.22 -7.72
N ALA A 127 -12.45 9.35 -7.42
CA ALA A 127 -12.91 10.32 -8.42
C ALA A 127 -11.75 10.90 -9.23
N ALA A 128 -10.63 11.27 -8.60
CA ALA A 128 -9.46 11.81 -9.28
C ALA A 128 -8.84 10.77 -10.26
N VAL A 129 -8.71 9.52 -9.84
CA VAL A 129 -8.21 8.44 -10.69
C VAL A 129 -9.18 8.15 -11.84
N TYR A 130 -10.50 8.16 -11.58
CA TYR A 130 -11.52 7.98 -12.61
C TYR A 130 -11.51 9.10 -13.66
N ILE A 131 -11.36 10.36 -13.24
CA ILE A 131 -11.24 11.52 -14.15
C ILE A 131 -9.98 11.38 -15.00
N MET A 132 -8.86 10.96 -14.39
CA MET A 132 -7.60 10.75 -15.08
C MET A 132 -7.68 9.68 -16.18
N ASP A 133 -8.47 8.61 -15.97
CA ASP A 133 -8.74 7.56 -16.97
C ASP A 133 -9.71 8.01 -18.07
N THR A 134 -10.73 8.80 -17.71
CA THR A 134 -11.84 9.11 -18.63
C THR A 134 -11.54 10.27 -19.57
N ILE A 135 -10.79 11.27 -19.11
CA ILE A 135 -10.54 12.49 -19.87
C ILE A 135 -9.17 12.43 -20.52
N HIS A 136 -9.13 12.22 -21.84
CA HIS A 136 -7.91 12.22 -22.64
C HIS A 136 -7.37 13.63 -22.90
N ASN A 137 -7.10 14.38 -21.82
CA ASN A 137 -6.43 15.68 -21.86
C ASN A 137 -5.31 15.70 -20.83
N ILE A 138 -4.08 15.95 -21.30
CA ILE A 138 -2.88 15.84 -20.45
C ILE A 138 -2.92 16.76 -19.22
N TRP A 139 -3.46 17.97 -19.33
CA TRP A 139 -3.54 18.93 -18.22
C TRP A 139 -4.52 18.44 -17.15
N VAL A 140 -5.62 17.81 -17.57
CA VAL A 140 -6.59 17.21 -16.64
C VAL A 140 -5.99 15.97 -15.97
N CYS A 141 -5.26 15.14 -16.73
CA CYS A 141 -4.53 14.00 -16.16
C CYS A 141 -3.50 14.45 -15.13
N TYR A 142 -2.71 15.49 -15.43
CA TYR A 142 -1.73 16.07 -14.51
C TYR A 142 -2.39 16.63 -13.24
N ALA A 143 -3.42 17.47 -13.38
CA ALA A 143 -4.11 18.05 -12.22
C ALA A 143 -4.74 16.97 -11.32
N SER A 144 -5.39 15.97 -11.93
CA SER A 144 -6.03 14.87 -11.21
C SER A 144 -5.00 13.98 -10.51
N TYR A 145 -3.88 13.68 -11.17
CA TYR A 145 -2.76 12.95 -10.57
C TYR A 145 -2.16 13.68 -9.38
N MET A 146 -1.93 15.00 -9.50
CA MET A 146 -1.42 15.82 -8.40
C MET A 146 -2.38 15.78 -7.20
N ALA A 147 -3.68 15.92 -7.45
CA ALA A 147 -4.71 15.88 -6.41
C ALA A 147 -4.76 14.50 -5.72
N PHE A 148 -4.78 13.41 -6.50
CA PHE A 148 -4.67 12.05 -6.01
C PHE A 148 -3.46 11.88 -5.10
N ARG A 149 -2.28 12.33 -5.54
CA ARG A 149 -1.01 12.09 -4.84
C ARG A 149 -0.92 12.85 -3.53
N ILE A 150 -1.35 14.12 -3.52
CA ILE A 150 -1.38 14.96 -2.31
C ILE A 150 -2.32 14.36 -1.28
N VAL A 151 -3.53 13.96 -1.70
CA VAL A 151 -4.52 13.36 -0.80
C VAL A 151 -4.06 12.01 -0.28
N TYR A 152 -3.47 11.17 -1.13
CA TYR A 152 -2.88 9.90 -0.68
C TYR A 152 -1.80 10.11 0.39
N MET A 153 -0.89 11.07 0.19
CA MET A 153 0.15 11.38 1.18
C MET A 153 -0.44 11.83 2.53
N LEU A 154 -1.52 12.62 2.52
CA LEU A 154 -2.23 12.99 3.74
C LEU A 154 -2.83 11.76 4.43
N LEU A 155 -3.57 10.92 3.70
CA LEU A 155 -4.27 9.77 4.27
C LEU A 155 -3.29 8.74 4.84
N ILE A 156 -2.20 8.44 4.12
CA ILE A 156 -1.22 7.47 4.60
C ILE A 156 -0.51 7.98 5.85
N THR A 157 -0.25 9.29 5.97
CA THR A 157 0.29 9.87 7.22
C THR A 157 -0.70 9.74 8.37
N ILE A 158 -1.99 10.04 8.15
CA ILE A 158 -3.01 9.91 9.20
C ILE A 158 -3.13 8.44 9.66
N ALA A 159 -3.21 7.49 8.72
CA ALA A 159 -3.26 6.06 9.04
C ALA A 159 -2.01 5.61 9.81
N THR A 160 -0.84 6.09 9.39
CA THR A 160 0.43 5.82 10.07
C THR A 160 0.44 6.37 11.49
N PHE A 161 -0.07 7.59 11.72
CA PHE A 161 -0.21 8.18 13.04
C PHE A 161 -1.16 7.36 13.94
N GLN A 162 -2.27 6.88 13.38
CA GLN A 162 -3.23 6.03 14.10
C GLN A 162 -2.62 4.69 14.53
N ILE A 163 -1.82 4.07 13.66
CA ILE A 163 -1.10 2.84 13.99
C ILE A 163 -0.01 3.12 15.05
N ALA A 164 0.76 4.19 14.86
CA ALA A 164 1.92 4.52 15.72
C ALA A 164 1.53 4.90 17.14
N THR A 165 0.42 5.64 17.34
CA THR A 165 0.00 6.09 18.67
C THR A 165 -0.43 4.96 19.62
N ASN A 166 -0.74 3.77 19.08
CA ASN A 166 -1.21 2.61 19.84
C ASN A 166 -0.12 1.56 20.08
N LEU A 167 1.12 1.80 19.61
CA LEU A 167 2.21 0.81 19.64
C LEU A 167 3.49 1.40 20.22
N SER A 168 4.36 0.54 20.76
CA SER A 168 5.75 0.93 21.01
C SER A 168 6.49 1.11 19.68
N VAL A 169 7.64 1.80 19.70
CA VAL A 169 8.42 2.09 18.49
C VAL A 169 8.86 0.80 17.79
N GLU A 170 9.27 -0.21 18.55
CA GLU A 170 9.71 -1.52 18.02
C GLU A 170 8.55 -2.26 17.34
N ARG A 171 7.38 -2.24 17.97
CA ARG A 171 6.16 -2.87 17.44
C ARG A 171 5.62 -2.14 16.22
N TYR A 172 5.68 -0.81 16.22
CA TYR A 172 5.34 0.00 15.06
C TYR A 172 6.26 -0.33 13.87
N ALA A 173 7.57 -0.44 14.09
CA ALA A 173 8.51 -0.81 13.02
C ALA A 173 8.19 -2.20 12.43
N LEU A 174 7.84 -3.17 13.28
CA LEU A 174 7.40 -4.50 12.85
C LEU A 174 6.12 -4.43 12.01
N VAL A 175 5.09 -3.71 12.48
CA VAL A 175 3.81 -3.54 11.77
C VAL A 175 4.00 -2.82 10.44
N PHE A 176 4.82 -1.76 10.42
CA PHE A 176 5.18 -1.04 9.20
C PHE A 176 5.84 -1.98 8.17
N GLY A 177 6.78 -2.81 8.61
CA GLY A 177 7.46 -3.79 7.76
C GLY A 177 6.51 -4.82 7.16
N VAL A 178 5.63 -5.40 7.98
CA VAL A 178 4.61 -6.37 7.52
C VAL A 178 3.64 -5.72 6.54
N ASN A 179 3.11 -4.54 6.86
CA ASN A 179 2.16 -3.85 5.99
C ASN A 179 2.81 -3.50 4.63
N THR A 180 4.07 -3.07 4.64
CA THR A 180 4.85 -2.79 3.42
C THR A 180 5.05 -4.06 2.59
N PHE A 181 5.43 -5.16 3.24
CA PHE A 181 5.59 -6.45 2.56
C PHE A 181 4.29 -6.91 1.90
N ILE A 182 3.16 -6.84 2.61
CA ILE A 182 1.85 -7.19 2.08
C ILE A 182 1.48 -6.29 0.89
N ALA A 183 1.69 -4.97 1.00
CA ALA A 183 1.40 -4.03 -0.08
C ALA A 183 2.18 -4.37 -1.36
N LEU A 184 3.48 -4.65 -1.24
CA LEU A 184 4.35 -5.03 -2.37
C LEU A 184 3.98 -6.41 -2.95
N ALA A 185 3.62 -7.36 -2.10
CA ALA A 185 3.15 -8.68 -2.55
C ALA A 185 1.85 -8.56 -3.34
N LEU A 186 0.87 -7.81 -2.83
CA LEU A 186 -0.39 -7.52 -3.51
C LEU A 186 -0.16 -6.79 -4.84
N GLN A 187 0.71 -5.77 -4.83
CA GLN A 187 1.09 -5.05 -6.04
C GLN A 187 1.66 -6.02 -7.09
N THR A 188 2.59 -6.88 -6.68
CA THR A 188 3.23 -7.85 -7.58
C THR A 188 2.21 -8.80 -8.19
N VAL A 189 1.31 -9.36 -7.37
CA VAL A 189 0.24 -10.26 -7.85
C VAL A 189 -0.66 -9.55 -8.87
N LEU A 190 -1.11 -8.33 -8.55
CA LEU A 190 -1.96 -7.54 -9.46
C LEU A 190 -1.24 -7.23 -10.78
N THR A 191 0.02 -6.81 -10.73
CA THR A 191 0.78 -6.52 -11.95
C THR A 191 0.98 -7.77 -12.80
N LEU A 192 1.24 -8.94 -12.19
CA LEU A 192 1.34 -10.20 -12.92
C LEU A 192 0.02 -10.57 -13.61
N ILE A 193 -1.12 -10.38 -12.94
CA ILE A 193 -2.45 -10.63 -13.53
C ILE A 193 -2.70 -9.70 -14.73
N VAL A 194 -2.33 -8.42 -14.63
CA VAL A 194 -2.57 -7.42 -15.68
C VAL A 194 -1.62 -7.59 -16.88
N VAL A 195 -0.38 -8.02 -16.65
CA VAL A 195 0.68 -8.05 -17.68
C VAL A 195 0.74 -9.38 -18.43
N ASP A 196 0.19 -10.48 -17.89
CA ASP A 196 0.26 -11.78 -18.57
C ASP A 196 -0.72 -11.87 -19.77
N ALA A 197 -0.17 -12.11 -20.96
CA ALA A 197 -0.91 -12.35 -22.20
C ALA A 197 -1.79 -13.62 -22.17
N LYS A 198 -1.65 -14.48 -21.14
CA LYS A 198 -2.53 -15.64 -20.87
C LYS A 198 -3.49 -15.45 -19.68
N GLY A 199 -3.60 -14.22 -19.15
CA GLY A 199 -4.60 -13.84 -18.15
C GLY A 199 -6.02 -13.74 -18.72
N LEU A 200 -6.83 -12.81 -18.20
CA LEU A 200 -8.28 -12.77 -18.42
C LEU A 200 -8.76 -12.26 -19.80
N GLY A 201 -7.88 -11.79 -20.70
CA GLY A 201 -8.28 -11.41 -22.07
C GLY A 201 -9.43 -10.39 -22.15
N LEU A 202 -9.57 -9.51 -21.17
CA LEU A 202 -10.65 -8.52 -21.05
C LEU A 202 -10.09 -7.09 -21.13
N ASP A 203 -10.86 -6.22 -21.77
CA ASP A 203 -10.49 -4.83 -22.05
C ASP A 203 -10.27 -4.01 -20.75
N ILE A 204 -9.09 -3.38 -20.67
CA ILE A 204 -8.54 -2.69 -19.49
C ILE A 204 -9.46 -1.58 -18.96
N ILE A 205 -10.17 -0.89 -19.87
CA ILE A 205 -11.05 0.23 -19.52
C ILE A 205 -12.34 -0.27 -18.86
N THR A 206 -12.82 -1.47 -19.21
CA THR A 206 -14.04 -2.02 -18.63
C THR A 206 -13.80 -2.51 -17.19
N GLN A 207 -12.62 -3.04 -16.89
CA GLN A 207 -12.27 -3.48 -15.54
C GLN A 207 -12.04 -2.30 -14.58
N VAL A 208 -11.45 -1.20 -15.06
CA VAL A 208 -11.21 0.01 -14.26
C VAL A 208 -12.49 0.85 -14.06
N ARG A 209 -13.40 0.87 -15.03
CA ARG A 209 -14.65 1.63 -14.94
C ARG A 209 -15.64 1.07 -13.91
N TYR A 210 -15.70 -0.25 -13.73
CA TYR A 210 -16.58 -0.89 -12.74
C TYR A 210 -16.02 -0.90 -11.31
N ILE A 211 -14.70 -0.73 -11.13
CA ILE A 211 -14.05 -0.57 -9.81
C ILE A 211 -14.57 0.66 -9.05
N ASN A 212 -15.03 1.71 -9.76
CA ASN A 212 -15.32 3.01 -9.13
C ASN A 212 -16.77 3.21 -8.67
N PHE A 213 -17.74 2.41 -9.10
CA PHE A 213 -19.16 2.76 -8.93
C PHE A 213 -19.92 2.07 -7.78
N ASP A 214 -19.33 1.07 -7.10
CA ASP A 214 -19.98 0.40 -5.95
C ASP A 214 -19.37 0.78 -4.59
N TRP A 215 -18.28 1.56 -4.59
CA TRP A 215 -17.61 2.06 -3.37
C TRP A 215 -18.39 3.18 -2.67
N VAL A 216 -19.08 4.05 -3.43
CA VAL A 216 -19.63 5.32 -2.92
C VAL A 216 -20.84 5.14 -1.99
N GLY A 217 -21.47 3.97 -1.99
CA GLY A 217 -22.76 3.75 -1.31
C GLY A 217 -22.70 3.17 0.11
N ARG A 218 -21.56 2.66 0.60
CA ARG A 218 -21.52 1.85 1.85
C ARG A 218 -20.38 2.13 2.83
N ASP A 219 -19.71 3.27 2.71
CA ASP A 219 -18.58 3.65 3.59
C ASP A 219 -18.98 4.13 5.00
N VAL A 220 -20.26 4.08 5.37
CA VAL A 220 -20.72 4.63 6.65
C VAL A 220 -20.33 3.77 7.88
N PRO A 221 -19.99 2.46 7.75
CA PRO A 221 -19.40 1.78 8.91
C PRO A 221 -18.23 0.85 8.53
N PHE A 222 -17.17 1.38 7.92
CA PHE A 222 -15.94 0.61 7.62
C PHE A 222 -15.30 -0.01 8.87
N LEU A 223 -15.49 0.59 10.05
CA LEU A 223 -14.99 0.05 11.33
C LEU A 223 -15.93 -0.93 12.04
N SER A 224 -17.14 -1.16 11.54
CA SER A 224 -18.06 -2.14 12.13
C SER A 224 -17.78 -3.58 11.69
N ASP A 225 -17.42 -3.79 10.43
CA ASP A 225 -17.09 -5.13 9.89
C ASP A 225 -16.10 -5.09 8.69
N PRO A 226 -14.82 -4.79 8.95
CA PRO A 226 -13.78 -4.73 7.92
C PRO A 226 -13.42 -6.08 7.30
N LEU A 227 -13.73 -7.22 7.96
CA LEU A 227 -13.62 -8.53 7.31
C LEU A 227 -14.70 -8.66 6.25
N SER A 228 -15.94 -8.28 6.53
CA SER A 228 -17.03 -8.26 5.54
C SER A 228 -16.76 -7.27 4.42
N SER A 229 -16.24 -6.07 4.70
CA SER A 229 -15.90 -5.07 3.67
C SER A 229 -14.69 -5.51 2.83
N GLY A 230 -13.66 -6.10 3.43
CA GLY A 230 -12.50 -6.67 2.74
C GLY A 230 -12.80 -7.97 2.00
N ILE A 231 -13.68 -8.83 2.53
CA ILE A 231 -14.20 -10.04 1.87
C ILE A 231 -15.22 -9.67 0.81
N THR A 232 -15.94 -8.56 0.92
CA THR A 232 -16.84 -8.05 -0.14
C THR A 232 -16.02 -7.37 -1.24
N PHE A 233 -14.94 -6.66 -0.91
CA PHE A 233 -13.92 -6.20 -1.86
C PHE A 233 -13.31 -7.39 -2.61
N LEU A 234 -12.84 -8.43 -1.90
CA LEU A 234 -12.27 -9.64 -2.49
C LEU A 234 -13.32 -10.52 -3.19
N LYS A 235 -14.56 -10.61 -2.71
CA LYS A 235 -15.66 -11.36 -3.37
C LYS A 235 -16.18 -10.62 -4.59
N THR A 236 -16.16 -9.29 -4.62
CA THR A 236 -16.54 -8.52 -5.81
C THR A 236 -15.41 -8.57 -6.84
N TYR A 237 -14.15 -8.54 -6.38
CA TYR A 237 -12.96 -8.79 -7.18
C TYR A 237 -12.92 -10.23 -7.76
N VAL A 238 -13.30 -11.26 -6.99
CA VAL A 238 -13.25 -12.69 -7.39
C VAL A 238 -14.52 -13.20 -8.08
N ARG A 239 -15.73 -12.73 -7.70
CA ARG A 239 -17.01 -13.20 -8.28
C ARG A 239 -17.26 -12.71 -9.71
N PHE A 240 -16.54 -11.69 -10.15
CA PHE A 240 -16.57 -11.19 -11.53
C PHE A 240 -15.32 -11.57 -12.34
N SER A 241 -14.43 -12.42 -11.77
CA SER A 241 -13.27 -13.01 -12.45
C SER A 241 -13.55 -14.42 -13.01
N LEU A 242 -14.79 -14.91 -12.92
CA LEU A 242 -15.26 -16.17 -13.48
C LEU A 242 -16.60 -15.91 -14.19
N PRO A 243 -16.85 -16.60 -15.31
CA PRO A 243 -17.63 -16.12 -16.45
C PRO A 243 -19.07 -15.70 -16.15
#